data_AF-A0A368FCJ1-F1
#
_entry.id   AF-A0A368FCJ1-F1
#
_cell.length_a   1.000
_cell.length_b   1.000
_cell.length_c   1.000
_cell.angle_alpha   90.00
_cell.angle_beta   90.00
_cell.angle_gamma   90.00
#
_symmetry.space_group_name_H-M   'P 1'
#
loop_
_entity.id
_entity.type
_entity.pdbx_description
1 polymer ?
#
loop_
_entity_poly.entity_id
_entity_poly.type
_entity_poly.pdbx_seq_one_letter_code
_entity_poly.pdbx_strand_id
1 'polypeptide(L)'
;LKRIIHVNNHGTEYWTRFSWFIELTRISGHVQVEISVALPERRCGTLDIRNHPSQGYKLAGHKTAVSSAHVNCSVMEGSMVLSLIQASNVTEADFPVFHHLREITGSLLIFHVRKLSTLSRIFPNLRIIGGQNLIQHFSLIIYQNEDLMDIGLSKLRLIRNGGVRVAENNKMCYSRYIDWKHLMAGPLNDILVDDAVEIGVGEGKILSCTDDCEVEDESKCRRVSHSRGEQLSCWNKNTCQEDCPYDRINGSVGPGCADSNGAKCHEQCVAGCTVPDDDKACYGCLHYNHDGACVEKCPAHLFTYLNRRCITEAECDAMSALRGGKDVYKPANGVCATICPEGLEEDPTNKKRCRKCAGECVRKCPGNITVDTMSKAMQLKHCSIIEGYLEVEMRVGMSTVAASQLTDVFGKITTIDGYFVVRLSPSFVNLHMFRSLTRITGRSLYRDKYAMSIFENSNLQKLFPPENRLVIDTGSVQFQNNRMLCYFRIKELMTKLGREHEMSEEDQSLSYYSNGDKAICE
;
A
#
# COMPACT_ATOMS: atom_id res chain seq x y z
N LEU A 1 45.61 -19.58 -8.66
CA LEU A 1 47.10 -19.61 -8.65
C LEU A 1 47.61 -19.90 -10.06
N LYS A 2 48.83 -19.43 -10.36
CA LYS A 2 49.52 -19.36 -11.66
C LYS A 2 49.30 -20.53 -12.63
N ARG A 3 49.06 -20.19 -13.90
CA ARG A 3 49.26 -21.05 -15.08
C ARG A 3 50.72 -21.54 -15.12
N ILE A 4 50.92 -22.85 -15.19
CA ILE A 4 52.12 -23.45 -15.75
C ILE A 4 51.65 -24.26 -16.96
N ILE A 5 52.12 -23.82 -18.13
CA ILE A 5 51.96 -24.50 -19.40
C ILE A 5 53.07 -25.55 -19.45
N HIS A 6 52.70 -26.82 -19.55
CA HIS A 6 53.58 -27.84 -20.08
C HIS A 6 52.88 -28.51 -21.26
N VAL A 7 53.39 -28.21 -22.46
CA VAL A 7 53.08 -28.92 -23.68
C VAL A 7 54.00 -30.13 -23.73
N ASN A 8 53.44 -31.32 -23.95
CA ASN A 8 54.12 -32.33 -24.75
C ASN A 8 53.11 -33.18 -25.54
N ASN A 9 53.46 -33.37 -26.81
CA ASN A 9 52.76 -34.08 -27.87
C ASN A 9 52.44 -35.53 -27.53
N HIS A 10 51.20 -35.96 -27.79
CA HIS A 10 50.87 -37.03 -28.74
C HIS A 10 49.33 -37.10 -28.87
N GLY A 11 48.85 -37.13 -30.12
CA GLY A 11 47.45 -36.95 -30.44
C GLY A 11 46.55 -38.14 -30.14
N THR A 12 45.27 -37.84 -29.88
CA THR A 12 44.08 -38.46 -30.49
C THR A 12 42.83 -37.78 -29.91
N GLU A 13 42.00 -37.23 -30.79
CA GLU A 13 40.66 -36.73 -30.46
C GLU A 13 39.70 -37.91 -30.22
N TYR A 14 39.00 -37.91 -29.09
CA TYR A 14 37.72 -38.59 -28.95
C TYR A 14 36.77 -37.74 -28.10
N TRP A 15 35.69 -37.28 -28.73
CA TRP A 15 34.52 -36.71 -28.09
C TRP A 15 33.68 -37.81 -27.46
N THR A 16 33.44 -37.75 -26.15
CA THR A 16 32.27 -38.39 -25.53
C THR A 16 31.83 -37.68 -24.25
N ARG A 17 30.53 -37.35 -24.22
CA ARG A 17 29.72 -36.86 -23.10
C ARG A 17 30.14 -37.42 -21.73
N PHE A 18 30.25 -36.55 -20.73
CA PHE A 18 30.15 -36.95 -19.33
C PHE A 18 29.08 -36.13 -18.61
N SER A 19 27.96 -36.80 -18.37
CA SER A 19 27.00 -36.51 -17.31
C SER A 19 27.69 -36.83 -15.98
N TRP A 20 27.78 -35.87 -15.06
CA TRP A 20 28.27 -36.14 -13.71
C TRP A 20 27.09 -36.12 -12.73
N PHE A 21 26.70 -37.34 -12.34
CA PHE A 21 25.98 -37.60 -11.09
C PHE A 21 26.99 -37.52 -9.92
N ILE A 22 26.49 -37.05 -8.78
CA ILE A 22 27.20 -36.86 -7.52
C ILE A 22 27.57 -38.22 -6.91
N GLU A 23 28.81 -38.35 -6.42
CA GLU A 23 29.18 -39.41 -5.48
C GLU A 23 29.91 -38.78 -4.29
N LEU A 24 29.30 -38.93 -3.11
CA LEU A 24 29.77 -38.41 -1.83
C LEU A 24 30.75 -39.42 -1.21
N THR A 25 31.98 -38.98 -0.93
CA THR A 25 32.78 -39.56 0.17
C THR A 25 33.52 -38.47 0.94
N ARG A 26 33.58 -38.69 2.25
CA ARG A 26 33.84 -37.77 3.35
C ARG A 26 35.36 -37.69 3.62
N ILE A 27 35.89 -36.50 3.90
CA ILE A 27 36.78 -36.14 5.04
C ILE A 27 37.68 -34.93 4.71
N SER A 28 37.75 -34.02 5.69
CA SER A 28 38.61 -32.84 5.87
C SER A 28 38.04 -31.50 5.39
N GLY A 29 38.15 -30.51 6.28
CA GLY A 29 37.34 -29.31 6.30
C GLY A 29 37.52 -28.42 5.09
N HIS A 30 36.41 -28.23 4.37
CA HIS A 30 36.21 -27.10 3.47
C HIS A 30 35.00 -26.32 3.96
N VAL A 31 35.21 -25.03 4.17
CA VAL A 31 34.15 -24.02 4.25
C VAL A 31 33.22 -24.27 3.07
N GLN A 32 32.02 -24.78 3.32
CA GLN A 32 30.95 -24.75 2.34
C GLN A 32 30.65 -23.27 2.11
N VAL A 33 31.17 -22.73 1.02
CA VAL A 33 30.51 -21.61 0.36
C VAL A 33 29.19 -22.18 -0.12
N GLU A 34 28.14 -22.05 0.70
CA GLU A 34 26.78 -22.16 0.21
C GLU A 34 26.65 -21.09 -0.87
N ILE A 35 26.72 -21.51 -2.13
CA ILE A 35 26.19 -20.72 -3.23
C ILE A 35 24.70 -20.64 -2.91
N SER A 36 24.28 -19.51 -2.32
CA SER A 36 22.90 -19.20 -2.02
C SER A 36 22.16 -19.01 -3.35
N VAL A 37 21.80 -20.14 -3.98
CA VAL A 37 20.82 -20.15 -5.05
C VAL A 37 19.58 -19.47 -4.47
N ALA A 38 19.20 -18.33 -5.05
CA ALA A 38 18.06 -17.56 -4.61
C ALA A 38 16.85 -18.51 -4.45
N LEU A 39 16.34 -18.63 -3.22
CA LEU A 39 15.21 -19.51 -2.95
C LEU A 39 14.06 -19.13 -3.90
N PRO A 40 13.45 -20.10 -4.59
CA PRO A 40 12.39 -19.83 -5.55
C PRO A 40 11.23 -19.10 -4.86
N GLU A 41 10.68 -18.10 -5.55
CA GLU A 41 9.60 -17.27 -5.01
C GLU A 41 8.38 -18.13 -4.67
N ARG A 42 8.08 -18.24 -3.37
CA ARG A 42 6.86 -18.87 -2.86
C ARG A 42 5.87 -17.80 -2.45
N ARG A 43 4.77 -17.72 -3.20
CA ARG A 43 3.70 -16.75 -2.99
C ARG A 43 2.60 -17.31 -2.09
N CYS A 44 2.08 -16.46 -1.21
CA CYS A 44 0.94 -16.76 -0.34
C CYS A 44 -0.01 -15.57 -0.32
N GLY A 45 -1.28 -15.80 -0.01
CA GLY A 45 -2.25 -14.71 0.15
C GLY A 45 -2.13 -14.02 1.51
N THR A 46 -2.97 -13.00 1.71
CA THR A 46 -3.19 -12.32 3.00
C THR A 46 -3.31 -13.30 4.16
N LEU A 47 -2.63 -12.99 5.26
CA LEU A 47 -2.68 -13.75 6.50
C LEU A 47 -3.06 -12.83 7.66
N ASP A 48 -4.09 -13.21 8.41
CA ASP A 48 -4.52 -12.50 9.61
C ASP A 48 -4.46 -13.44 10.81
N ILE A 49 -3.44 -13.27 11.65
CA ILE A 49 -3.27 -14.01 12.90
C ILE A 49 -3.93 -13.21 14.02
N ARG A 50 -4.93 -13.81 14.68
CA ARG A 50 -5.63 -13.15 15.78
C ARG A 50 -6.05 -14.07 16.90
N ASN A 51 -6.19 -13.50 18.10
CA ASN A 51 -6.50 -14.18 19.37
C ASN A 51 -5.40 -15.12 19.89
N HIS A 52 -4.80 -15.93 19.02
CA HIS A 52 -3.71 -16.85 19.37
C HIS A 52 -2.67 -16.91 18.24
N PRO A 53 -1.35 -17.02 18.53
CA PRO A 53 -0.32 -17.01 17.49
C PRO A 53 -0.43 -18.11 16.42
N SER A 54 -1.01 -19.26 16.76
CA SER A 54 -1.24 -20.38 15.83
C SER A 54 -2.55 -20.27 15.04
N GLN A 55 -3.36 -19.23 15.28
CA GLN A 55 -4.70 -19.07 14.73
C GLN A 55 -4.74 -18.00 13.64
N GLY A 56 -4.80 -18.45 12.38
CA GLY A 56 -4.88 -17.60 11.19
C GLY A 56 -6.28 -17.52 10.58
N TYR A 57 -6.55 -16.46 9.84
CA TYR A 57 -7.79 -16.22 9.13
C TYR A 57 -7.46 -15.79 7.70
N LYS A 58 -8.28 -16.29 6.75
CA LYS A 58 -8.28 -15.83 5.36
C LYS A 58 -9.32 -14.71 5.18
N LEU A 59 -9.24 -13.99 4.07
CA LEU A 59 -10.16 -12.90 3.68
C LEU A 59 -11.67 -13.23 3.78
N ALA A 60 -12.06 -14.51 3.77
CA ALA A 60 -13.44 -14.96 3.95
C ALA A 60 -13.85 -15.20 5.42
N GLY A 61 -13.03 -14.84 6.40
CA GLY A 61 -13.33 -15.00 7.83
C GLY A 61 -13.28 -16.44 8.35
N HIS A 62 -12.96 -17.41 7.48
CA HIS A 62 -12.80 -18.81 7.89
C HIS A 62 -11.54 -18.98 8.75
N LYS A 63 -11.74 -19.53 9.96
CA LYS A 63 -10.66 -19.91 10.88
C LYS A 63 -9.80 -21.00 10.23
N THR A 64 -8.49 -20.80 10.25
CA THR A 64 -7.50 -21.73 9.72
C THR A 64 -6.30 -21.81 10.66
N ALA A 65 -5.62 -22.95 10.74
CA ALA A 65 -4.33 -23.00 11.42
C ALA A 65 -3.28 -22.23 10.60
N VAL A 66 -2.31 -21.61 11.25
CA VAL A 66 -1.12 -21.08 10.57
C VAL A 66 -0.34 -22.26 9.99
N SER A 67 -0.54 -22.51 8.69
CA SER A 67 0.05 -23.66 8.00
C SER A 67 1.54 -23.49 7.68
N SER A 68 2.23 -24.62 7.48
CA SER A 68 3.60 -24.67 6.96
C SER A 68 3.79 -23.93 5.63
N ALA A 69 2.73 -23.79 4.83
CA ALA A 69 2.77 -23.05 3.58
C ALA A 69 2.91 -21.53 3.79
N HIS A 70 2.38 -20.98 4.89
CA HIS A 70 2.51 -19.56 5.20
C HIS A 70 3.87 -19.21 5.80
N VAL A 71 4.41 -20.06 6.67
CA VAL A 71 5.73 -19.80 7.30
C VAL A 71 6.89 -19.96 6.32
N ASN A 72 6.72 -20.79 5.29
CA ASN A 72 7.69 -20.94 4.20
C ASN A 72 7.49 -19.93 3.06
N CYS A 73 6.64 -18.92 3.26
CA CYS A 73 6.38 -17.90 2.25
C CYS A 73 7.58 -16.98 2.07
N SER A 74 7.88 -16.63 0.81
CA SER A 74 8.84 -15.55 0.52
C SER A 74 8.15 -14.23 0.21
N VAL A 75 6.96 -14.30 -0.40
CA VAL A 75 6.19 -13.12 -0.83
C VAL A 75 4.73 -13.28 -0.42
N MET A 76 4.24 -12.38 0.43
CA MET A 76 2.83 -12.32 0.80
C MET A 76 2.09 -11.35 -0.14
N GLU A 77 1.36 -11.91 -1.11
CA GLU A 77 0.45 -11.18 -2.01
C GLU A 77 -0.81 -10.76 -1.24
N GLY A 78 -0.71 -9.65 -0.52
CA GLY A 78 -1.75 -9.13 0.36
C GLY A 78 -1.19 -8.52 1.64
N SER A 79 -2.02 -8.44 2.67
CA SER A 79 -1.63 -7.86 3.96
C SER A 79 -1.27 -8.94 4.98
N MET A 80 -0.39 -8.59 5.92
CA MET A 80 -0.10 -9.36 7.12
C MET A 80 -0.70 -8.64 8.32
N VAL A 81 -1.53 -9.34 9.10
CA VAL A 81 -2.12 -8.80 10.32
C VAL A 81 -1.76 -9.71 11.48
N LEU A 82 -1.26 -9.13 12.56
CA LEU A 82 -1.08 -9.78 13.86
C LEU A 82 -1.86 -8.95 14.88
N SER A 83 -2.98 -9.49 15.39
CA SER A 83 -3.88 -8.68 16.22
C SER A 83 -4.53 -9.41 17.39
N LEU A 84 -4.88 -8.68 18.44
CA LEU A 84 -5.73 -9.18 19.55
C LEU A 84 -5.18 -10.44 20.25
N ILE A 85 -3.86 -10.61 20.33
CA ILE A 85 -3.23 -11.73 21.03
C ILE A 85 -2.95 -11.30 22.47
N GLN A 86 -3.90 -11.62 23.36
CA GLN A 86 -3.86 -11.17 24.76
C GLN A 86 -3.85 -12.32 25.79
N ALA A 87 -3.90 -13.57 25.31
CA ALA A 87 -3.99 -14.74 26.18
C ALA A 87 -2.74 -14.88 27.06
N SER A 88 -2.93 -15.11 28.36
CA SER A 88 -1.85 -15.15 29.35
C SER A 88 -0.97 -16.40 29.25
N ASN A 89 -1.49 -17.47 28.65
CA ASN A 89 -0.78 -18.72 28.42
C ASN A 89 0.11 -18.69 27.15
N VAL A 90 0.05 -17.61 26.37
CA VAL A 90 0.94 -17.42 25.23
C VAL A 90 2.28 -16.93 25.72
N THR A 91 3.33 -17.55 25.21
CA THR A 91 4.71 -17.12 25.37
C THR A 91 5.20 -16.56 24.04
N GLU A 92 6.31 -15.84 24.08
CA GLU A 92 6.91 -15.37 22.83
C GLU A 92 7.25 -16.56 21.91
N ALA A 93 7.65 -17.72 22.47
CA ALA A 93 7.97 -18.96 21.74
C ALA A 93 6.86 -19.42 20.76
N ASP A 94 5.61 -19.11 21.08
CA ASP A 94 4.44 -19.54 20.30
C ASP A 94 4.25 -18.76 18.99
N PHE A 95 4.90 -17.59 18.84
CA PHE A 95 4.80 -16.79 17.64
C PHE A 95 5.53 -17.44 16.45
N PRO A 96 4.86 -17.55 15.28
CA PRO A 96 5.48 -18.15 14.10
C PRO A 96 6.62 -17.27 13.58
N VAL A 97 7.67 -17.91 13.08
CA VAL A 97 8.80 -17.23 12.44
C VAL A 97 8.71 -17.41 10.92
N PHE A 98 8.72 -16.31 10.19
CA PHE A 98 8.67 -16.28 8.73
C PHE A 98 10.08 -16.09 8.17
N HIS A 99 10.90 -17.15 8.27
CA HIS A 99 12.32 -17.09 7.91
C HIS A 99 12.58 -16.62 6.47
N HIS A 100 11.69 -16.92 5.53
CA HIS A 100 11.90 -16.62 4.11
C HIS A 100 11.16 -15.37 3.64
N LEU A 101 10.27 -14.80 4.46
CA LEU A 101 9.41 -13.70 4.04
C LEU A 101 10.24 -12.44 3.86
N ARG A 102 10.34 -11.99 2.61
CA ARG A 102 11.10 -10.79 2.21
C ARG A 102 10.22 -9.65 1.74
N GLU A 103 9.00 -9.93 1.32
CA GLU A 103 8.07 -8.93 0.77
C GLU A 103 6.64 -9.18 1.24
N ILE A 104 5.99 -8.12 1.70
CA ILE A 104 4.52 -8.05 1.90
C ILE A 104 3.99 -7.03 0.90
N THR A 105 3.15 -7.43 -0.05
CA THR A 105 2.71 -6.50 -1.11
C THR A 105 1.66 -5.49 -0.64
N GLY A 106 0.90 -5.80 0.42
CA GLY A 106 -0.10 -4.95 1.06
C GLY A 106 0.44 -4.20 2.28
N SER A 107 -0.33 -4.20 3.38
CA SER A 107 0.06 -3.60 4.66
C SER A 107 0.55 -4.62 5.68
N LEU A 108 1.36 -4.18 6.64
CA LEU A 108 1.68 -4.88 7.89
C LEU A 108 1.00 -4.17 9.08
N LEU A 109 0.14 -4.88 9.80
CA LEU A 109 -0.53 -4.39 11.01
C LEU A 109 -0.17 -5.27 12.21
N ILE A 110 0.37 -4.64 13.27
CA ILE A 110 0.63 -5.24 14.58
C ILE A 110 -0.19 -4.48 15.63
N PHE A 111 -1.23 -5.11 16.19
CA PHE A 111 -2.22 -4.42 17.02
C PHE A 111 -2.64 -5.22 18.25
N HIS A 112 -2.52 -4.66 19.46
CA HIS A 112 -2.90 -5.36 20.70
C HIS A 112 -2.25 -6.75 20.84
N VAL A 113 -0.95 -6.83 20.60
CA VAL A 113 -0.15 -8.04 20.78
C VAL A 113 0.61 -7.94 22.11
N ARG A 114 0.46 -8.96 22.96
CA ARG A 114 1.23 -9.16 24.19
C ARG A 114 2.31 -10.22 24.00
N LYS A 115 3.28 -10.24 24.90
CA LYS A 115 4.34 -11.26 25.00
C LYS A 115 5.27 -11.33 23.79
N LEU A 116 5.28 -10.30 22.93
CA LEU A 116 6.19 -10.15 21.81
C LEU A 116 7.07 -8.93 22.04
N SER A 117 8.39 -9.13 22.12
CA SER A 117 9.36 -8.08 22.45
C SER A 117 9.93 -7.37 21.21
N THR A 118 10.07 -8.07 20.09
CA THR A 118 10.65 -7.54 18.85
C THR A 118 10.04 -8.20 17.61
N LEU A 119 9.86 -7.45 16.51
CA LEU A 119 9.40 -8.04 15.24
C LEU A 119 10.53 -8.72 14.46
N SER A 120 11.79 -8.45 14.80
CA SER A 120 12.97 -9.13 14.21
C SER A 120 12.83 -10.65 14.27
N ARG A 121 12.21 -11.15 15.34
CA ARG A 121 11.98 -12.56 15.57
C ARG A 121 10.94 -13.15 14.61
N ILE A 122 9.87 -12.42 14.30
CA ILE A 122 8.80 -12.91 13.43
C ILE A 122 9.19 -12.72 11.96
N PHE A 123 9.81 -11.59 11.63
CA PHE A 123 10.11 -11.16 10.27
C PHE A 123 11.60 -10.80 10.09
N PRO A 124 12.53 -11.76 10.27
CA PRO A 124 13.96 -11.46 10.29
C PRO A 124 14.50 -10.96 8.94
N ASN A 125 13.84 -11.30 7.83
CA ASN A 125 14.29 -11.02 6.47
C ASN A 125 13.35 -10.12 5.67
N LEU A 126 12.38 -9.47 6.33
CA LEU A 126 11.44 -8.58 5.64
C LEU A 126 12.17 -7.34 5.12
N ARG A 127 12.13 -7.14 3.80
CA ARG A 127 12.85 -6.06 3.09
C ARG A 127 11.92 -5.02 2.47
N ILE A 128 10.72 -5.45 2.06
CA ILE A 128 9.79 -4.63 1.28
C ILE A 128 8.39 -4.68 1.86
N ILE A 129 7.79 -3.51 2.07
CA ILE A 129 6.34 -3.33 2.29
C ILE A 129 5.77 -2.59 1.08
N GLY A 130 4.84 -3.23 0.38
CA GLY A 130 4.36 -2.79 -0.94
C GLY A 130 3.27 -1.72 -0.89
N GLY A 131 2.38 -1.75 0.11
CA GLY A 131 1.32 -0.76 0.26
C GLY A 131 0.31 -0.74 -0.90
N GLN A 132 0.09 -1.86 -1.59
CA GLN A 132 -0.99 -2.01 -2.58
C GLN A 132 -2.38 -1.92 -1.91
N ASN A 133 -2.46 -2.44 -0.69
CA ASN A 133 -3.58 -2.29 0.21
C ASN A 133 -3.08 -1.44 1.37
N LEU A 134 -3.80 -0.37 1.71
CA LEU A 134 -3.49 0.50 2.84
C LEU A 134 -4.60 0.39 3.88
N ILE A 135 -4.23 0.49 5.15
CA ILE A 135 -5.18 0.67 6.24
C ILE A 135 -5.21 2.17 6.54
N GLN A 136 -6.33 2.80 6.19
CA GLN A 136 -6.38 4.26 5.98
C GLN A 136 -5.35 4.65 4.91
N HIS A 137 -4.32 5.42 5.26
CA HIS A 137 -3.23 5.81 4.36
C HIS A 137 -1.87 5.21 4.76
N PHE A 138 -1.86 4.31 5.75
CA PHE A 138 -0.65 3.66 6.26
C PHE A 138 -0.47 2.26 5.66
N SER A 139 0.78 1.87 5.42
CA SER A 139 1.16 0.51 5.03
C SER A 139 1.89 -0.24 6.14
N LEU A 140 2.45 0.46 7.12
CA LEU A 140 2.99 -0.11 8.35
C LEU A 140 2.29 0.50 9.56
N ILE A 141 1.63 -0.32 10.37
CA ILE A 141 0.93 0.09 11.58
C ILE A 141 1.38 -0.79 12.74
N ILE A 142 1.93 -0.18 13.79
CA ILE A 142 2.31 -0.84 15.04
C ILE A 142 1.66 -0.05 16.18
N TYR A 143 0.57 -0.58 16.72
CA TYR A 143 -0.33 0.18 17.59
C TYR A 143 -0.74 -0.59 18.84
N GLN A 144 -0.67 0.04 20.01
CA GLN A 144 -1.16 -0.50 21.28
C GLN A 144 -0.60 -1.89 21.65
N ASN A 145 0.70 -2.11 21.42
CA ASN A 145 1.39 -3.33 21.84
C ASN A 145 2.08 -3.11 23.18
N GLU A 146 1.79 -3.99 24.15
CA GLU A 146 2.16 -3.77 25.56
C GLU A 146 3.61 -4.15 25.88
N ASP A 147 4.10 -5.22 25.24
CA ASP A 147 5.40 -5.82 25.54
C ASP A 147 6.47 -5.54 24.47
N LEU A 148 6.10 -4.86 23.37
CA LEU A 148 6.98 -4.61 22.24
C LEU A 148 7.99 -3.51 22.61
N MET A 149 9.26 -3.89 22.67
CA MET A 149 10.38 -3.02 23.05
C MET A 149 11.05 -2.36 21.86
N ASP A 150 11.09 -3.04 20.72
CA ASP A 150 11.66 -2.49 19.48
C ASP A 150 10.96 -3.03 18.24
N ILE A 151 11.10 -2.32 17.13
CA ILE A 151 10.55 -2.75 15.84
C ILE A 151 11.43 -3.86 15.26
N GLY A 152 12.76 -3.71 15.29
CA GLY A 152 13.70 -4.79 14.94
C GLY A 152 13.69 -5.25 13.47
N LEU A 153 13.00 -4.56 12.56
CA LEU A 153 12.96 -4.91 11.13
C LEU A 153 14.24 -4.48 10.40
N SER A 154 15.39 -5.02 10.83
CA SER A 154 16.71 -4.54 10.43
C SER A 154 17.03 -4.63 8.95
N LYS A 155 16.35 -5.54 8.23
CA LYS A 155 16.47 -5.70 6.78
C LYS A 155 15.45 -4.89 5.98
N LEU A 156 14.54 -4.14 6.61
CA LEU A 156 13.59 -3.31 5.88
C LEU A 156 14.34 -2.18 5.15
N ARG A 157 14.19 -2.13 3.82
CA ARG A 157 14.85 -1.14 2.95
C ARG A 157 13.87 -0.29 2.15
N LEU A 158 12.63 -0.75 1.96
CA LEU A 158 11.68 -0.07 1.09
C LEU A 158 10.23 -0.20 1.56
N ILE A 159 9.58 0.95 1.71
CA ILE A 159 8.12 1.08 1.79
C ILE A 159 7.66 1.75 0.49
N ARG A 160 7.09 0.97 -0.42
CA ARG A 160 6.75 1.44 -1.78
C ARG A 160 5.63 2.48 -1.78
N ASN A 161 4.65 2.32 -0.91
CA ASN A 161 3.49 3.19 -0.82
C ASN A 161 2.88 3.14 0.59
N GLY A 162 2.27 4.25 1.01
CA GLY A 162 1.62 4.39 2.31
C GLY A 162 2.59 4.82 3.41
N GLY A 163 2.02 5.49 4.41
CA GLY A 163 2.75 5.99 5.57
C GLY A 163 3.09 4.93 6.60
N VAL A 164 3.75 5.39 7.67
CA VAL A 164 4.06 4.61 8.88
C VAL A 164 3.33 5.19 10.08
N ARG A 165 2.65 4.33 10.85
CA ARG A 165 2.03 4.68 12.13
C ARG A 165 2.56 3.78 13.25
N VAL A 166 3.26 4.37 14.21
CA VAL A 166 3.76 3.70 15.41
C VAL A 166 3.28 4.51 16.61
N ALA A 167 2.27 4.01 17.32
CA ALA A 167 1.61 4.80 18.35
C ALA A 167 1.18 3.95 19.55
N GLU A 168 1.16 4.56 20.74
CA GLU A 168 0.67 3.93 21.98
C GLU A 168 1.33 2.57 22.34
N ASN A 169 2.61 2.39 22.01
CA ASN A 169 3.38 1.19 22.38
C ASN A 169 4.21 1.50 23.65
N ASN A 170 3.66 1.19 24.83
CA ASN A 170 4.15 1.72 26.12
C ASN A 170 5.60 1.36 26.50
N LYS A 171 6.19 0.33 25.90
CA LYS A 171 7.58 -0.11 26.17
C LYS A 171 8.53 0.14 24.99
N MET A 172 8.07 0.78 23.93
CA MET A 172 8.82 0.90 22.70
C MET A 172 9.97 1.90 22.80
N CYS A 173 11.19 1.43 22.55
CA CYS A 173 12.38 2.21 22.34
C CYS A 173 12.71 2.31 20.84
N TYR A 174 13.61 3.22 20.49
CA TYR A 174 14.24 3.37 19.16
C TYR A 174 13.37 3.78 17.97
N SER A 175 12.05 3.78 18.06
CA SER A 175 11.14 4.13 16.95
C SER A 175 11.44 5.50 16.30
N ARG A 176 11.87 6.48 17.11
CA ARG A 176 12.23 7.84 16.68
C ARG A 176 13.58 7.95 15.96
N TYR A 177 14.48 6.98 16.17
CA TYR A 177 15.83 6.99 15.60
C TYR A 177 15.88 6.35 14.21
N ILE A 178 14.80 5.74 13.74
CA ILE A 178 14.73 5.16 12.39
C ILE A 178 14.55 6.27 11.36
N ASP A 179 15.36 6.28 10.29
CA ASP A 179 15.17 7.16 9.14
C ASP A 179 14.02 6.67 8.26
N TRP A 180 12.79 6.93 8.71
CA TRP A 180 11.57 6.55 8.00
C TRP A 180 11.48 7.18 6.61
N LYS A 181 11.96 8.43 6.47
CA LYS A 181 11.93 9.16 5.19
C LYS A 181 12.78 8.45 4.14
N HIS A 182 13.94 7.93 4.54
CA HIS A 182 14.80 7.16 3.65
C HIS A 182 14.13 5.85 3.16
N LEU A 183 13.30 5.21 3.98
CA LEU A 183 12.63 3.95 3.62
C LEU A 183 11.47 4.14 2.63
N MET A 184 10.77 5.28 2.68
CA MET A 184 9.55 5.51 1.89
C MET A 184 9.84 6.01 0.48
N ALA A 185 9.05 5.54 -0.49
CA ALA A 185 9.16 5.91 -1.90
C ALA A 185 7.87 6.50 -2.51
N GLY A 186 6.71 6.18 -1.92
CA GLY A 186 5.42 6.54 -2.48
C GLY A 186 5.00 7.98 -2.23
N PRO A 187 4.00 8.49 -2.98
CA PRO A 187 3.44 9.83 -2.76
C PRO A 187 2.67 9.95 -1.45
N LEU A 188 2.25 8.81 -0.89
CA LEU A 188 1.70 8.72 0.46
C LEU A 188 2.81 8.23 1.39
N ASN A 189 3.27 9.12 2.25
CA ASN A 189 4.45 8.91 3.09
C ASN A 189 4.33 9.61 4.46
N ASP A 190 3.11 9.72 4.99
CA ASP A 190 2.89 10.28 6.32
C ASP A 190 3.58 9.44 7.40
N ILE A 191 4.26 10.09 8.34
CA ILE A 191 4.95 9.44 9.45
C ILE A 191 4.29 9.92 10.75
N LEU A 192 3.60 9.03 11.44
CA LEU A 192 3.08 9.25 12.79
C LEU A 192 3.77 8.29 13.74
N VAL A 193 4.82 8.76 14.41
CA VAL A 193 5.60 7.94 15.35
C VAL A 193 5.61 8.63 16.70
N ASP A 194 4.96 8.02 17.68
CA ASP A 194 4.96 8.47 19.07
C ASP A 194 6.26 8.04 19.76
N ASP A 195 6.65 8.84 20.75
CA ASP A 195 7.77 8.53 21.63
C ASP A 195 7.23 7.97 22.96
N ALA A 196 7.47 6.68 23.23
CA ALA A 196 7.05 6.06 24.48
C ALA A 196 7.80 6.64 25.69
N VAL A 197 8.99 7.23 25.50
CA VAL A 197 9.74 7.90 26.58
C VAL A 197 9.05 9.19 26.99
N GLU A 198 8.51 9.96 26.04
CA GLU A 198 7.74 11.18 26.36
C GLU A 198 6.39 10.84 27.02
N ILE A 199 5.74 9.75 26.61
CA ILE A 199 4.49 9.26 27.22
C ILE A 199 4.73 8.71 28.64
N GLY A 200 5.81 7.95 28.85
CA GLY A 200 6.16 7.37 30.15
C GLY A 200 6.48 8.42 31.21
N VAL A 201 7.19 9.50 30.83
CA VAL A 201 7.47 10.63 31.73
C VAL A 201 6.18 11.35 32.16
N GLY A 202 5.17 11.45 31.29
CA GLY A 202 3.86 12.01 31.61
C GLY A 202 2.98 11.15 32.52
N GLU A 203 3.14 9.82 32.48
CA GLU A 203 2.38 8.86 33.30
C GLU A 203 3.12 8.40 34.58
N GLY A 204 4.30 8.94 34.88
CA GLY A 204 5.12 8.50 36.02
C GLY A 204 5.75 7.10 35.85
N LYS A 205 5.81 6.58 34.62
CA LYS A 205 6.54 5.35 34.26
C LYS A 205 7.91 5.73 33.72
N ILE A 206 8.97 5.49 34.50
CA ILE A 206 10.34 5.67 34.01
C ILE A 206 10.69 4.51 33.07
N LEU A 207 10.50 4.70 31.77
CA LEU A 207 11.05 3.81 30.75
C LEU A 207 12.51 4.24 30.51
N SER A 208 13.47 3.48 31.02
CA SER A 208 14.90 3.73 30.81
C SER A 208 15.36 3.14 29.47
N CYS A 209 14.91 3.73 28.36
CA CYS A 209 15.57 3.50 27.08
C CYS A 209 16.93 4.23 27.10
N THR A 210 17.99 3.57 26.66
CA THR A 210 19.24 4.27 26.35
C THR A 210 19.03 5.02 25.04
N ASP A 211 19.39 6.30 25.01
CA ASP A 211 19.27 7.12 23.80
C ASP A 211 20.32 6.75 22.75
N ASP A 212 21.41 6.10 23.15
CA ASP A 212 22.54 5.76 22.28
C ASP A 212 22.48 4.33 21.76
N CYS A 213 22.86 4.17 20.48
CA CYS A 213 23.06 2.88 19.86
C CYS A 213 24.50 2.41 20.07
N GLU A 214 24.65 1.21 20.60
CA GLU A 214 25.95 0.57 20.85
C GLU A 214 26.19 -0.48 19.76
N VAL A 215 26.54 -0.02 18.56
CA VAL A 215 26.79 -0.89 17.40
C VAL A 215 28.27 -1.18 17.24
N GLU A 216 28.62 -2.39 16.82
CA GLU A 216 30.02 -2.81 16.65
C GLU A 216 30.75 -2.04 15.54
N ASP A 217 30.03 -1.67 14.48
CA ASP A 217 30.58 -1.02 13.28
C ASP A 217 29.69 0.14 12.82
N GLU A 218 29.92 1.32 13.40
CA GLU A 218 29.19 2.55 13.04
C GLU A 218 29.39 2.97 11.58
N SER A 219 30.46 2.52 10.91
CA SER A 219 30.78 2.93 9.53
C SER A 219 29.75 2.45 8.51
N LYS A 220 29.02 1.39 8.84
CA LYS A 220 27.92 0.83 8.03
C LYS A 220 26.57 1.44 8.36
N CYS A 221 26.50 2.35 9.33
CA CYS A 221 25.23 2.83 9.85
C CYS A 221 24.85 4.17 9.24
N ARG A 222 23.55 4.33 8.96
CA ARG A 222 23.01 5.61 8.54
C ARG A 222 23.01 6.59 9.70
N ARG A 223 23.27 7.86 9.39
CA ARG A 223 23.15 8.98 10.32
C ARG A 223 22.00 9.88 9.89
N VAL A 224 21.23 10.36 10.86
CA VAL A 224 20.10 11.26 10.65
C VAL A 224 20.33 12.54 11.43
N SER A 225 20.13 13.67 10.77
CA SER A 225 20.15 14.97 11.44
C SER A 225 18.81 15.21 12.14
N HIS A 226 18.83 15.35 13.45
CA HIS A 226 17.69 15.75 14.27
C HIS A 226 17.90 17.15 14.86
N SER A 227 16.86 17.70 15.49
CA SER A 227 16.92 19.02 16.17
C SER A 227 18.00 19.11 17.27
N ARG A 228 18.45 17.96 17.79
CA ARG A 228 19.49 17.85 18.83
C ARG A 228 20.88 17.51 18.29
N GLY A 229 21.05 17.42 16.96
CA GLY A 229 22.31 17.04 16.32
C GLY A 229 22.19 15.81 15.42
N GLU A 230 23.31 15.37 14.86
CA GLU A 230 23.38 14.17 14.03
C GLU A 230 23.59 12.92 14.89
N GLN A 231 22.71 11.93 14.74
CA GLN A 231 22.73 10.69 15.50
C GLN A 231 22.64 9.46 14.58
N LEU A 232 23.14 8.33 15.05
CA LEU A 232 22.98 7.04 14.38
C LEU A 232 21.50 6.65 14.30
N SER A 233 21.12 6.10 13.16
CA SER A 233 19.79 5.54 12.98
C SER A 233 19.75 4.07 13.34
N CYS A 234 18.80 3.63 14.16
CA CYS A 234 18.83 2.29 14.75
C CYS A 234 17.48 1.62 14.91
N TRP A 235 17.46 0.31 14.70
CA TRP A 235 16.29 -0.55 14.89
C TRP A 235 16.13 -1.01 16.33
N ASN A 236 17.24 -1.15 17.05
CA ASN A 236 17.33 -1.46 18.47
C ASN A 236 18.72 -1.02 19.00
N LYS A 237 19.03 -1.35 20.26
CA LYS A 237 20.28 -0.97 20.92
C LYS A 237 21.54 -1.31 20.11
N ASN A 238 21.57 -2.51 19.51
CA ASN A 238 22.79 -3.10 18.96
C ASN A 238 22.74 -3.21 17.43
N THR A 239 21.64 -2.80 16.79
CA THR A 239 21.42 -2.96 15.35
C THR A 239 21.04 -1.63 14.73
N CYS A 240 21.95 -1.05 13.95
CA CYS A 240 21.67 0.18 13.23
C CYS A 240 20.85 -0.07 11.95
N GLN A 241 20.23 0.99 11.43
CA GLN A 241 19.76 1.04 10.06
C GLN A 241 20.99 1.19 9.15
N GLU A 242 21.36 0.10 8.49
CA GLU A 242 22.51 0.04 7.59
C GLU A 242 22.39 1.11 6.48
N ASP A 243 23.49 1.83 6.21
CA ASP A 243 23.59 2.75 5.08
C ASP A 243 23.88 1.99 3.78
N CYS A 244 23.41 2.55 2.67
CA CYS A 244 23.70 2.04 1.35
C CYS A 244 23.57 3.19 0.34
N PRO A 245 24.65 3.55 -0.38
CA PRO A 245 24.64 4.67 -1.33
C PRO A 245 23.75 4.41 -2.55
N TYR A 246 23.29 3.18 -2.75
CA TYR A 246 22.45 2.77 -3.88
C TYR A 246 20.97 2.55 -3.50
N ASP A 247 20.57 2.79 -2.25
CA ASP A 247 19.15 2.75 -1.85
C ASP A 247 18.33 3.85 -2.55
N ARG A 248 18.98 4.97 -2.87
CA ARG A 248 18.41 6.13 -3.56
C ARG A 248 19.37 6.67 -4.61
N ILE A 249 18.90 6.87 -5.83
CA ILE A 249 19.66 7.48 -6.93
C ILE A 249 18.87 8.69 -7.43
N ASN A 250 19.46 9.89 -7.32
CA ASN A 250 18.81 11.15 -7.71
C ASN A 250 17.41 11.33 -7.07
N GLY A 251 17.26 10.95 -5.81
CA GLY A 251 16.00 11.02 -5.07
C GLY A 251 14.97 9.93 -5.41
N SER A 252 15.24 9.10 -6.42
CA SER A 252 14.39 7.95 -6.79
C SER A 252 14.86 6.67 -6.12
N VAL A 253 13.99 5.65 -6.06
CA VAL A 253 14.36 4.31 -5.55
C VAL A 253 15.50 3.74 -6.39
N GLY A 254 16.58 3.36 -5.71
CA GLY A 254 17.72 2.68 -6.35
C GLY A 254 17.72 1.17 -6.10
N PRO A 255 18.68 0.45 -6.69
CA PRO A 255 18.74 -1.00 -6.64
C PRO A 255 19.17 -1.58 -5.29
N GLY A 256 19.79 -0.76 -4.44
CA GLY A 256 20.35 -1.17 -3.16
C GLY A 256 21.71 -1.86 -3.29
N CYS A 257 22.21 -2.34 -2.15
CA CYS A 257 23.53 -2.95 -2.01
C CYS A 257 23.41 -4.47 -1.89
N ALA A 258 24.41 -5.17 -2.40
CA ALA A 258 24.53 -6.61 -2.26
C ALA A 258 24.94 -7.00 -0.84
N ASP A 259 24.26 -7.98 -0.26
CA ASP A 259 24.57 -8.48 1.10
C ASP A 259 26.00 -9.05 1.20
N SER A 260 26.58 -9.50 0.08
CA SER A 260 27.89 -10.16 0.03
C SER A 260 29.09 -9.22 0.19
N ASN A 261 29.02 -8.01 -0.36
CA ASN A 261 30.15 -7.09 -0.38
C ASN A 261 29.78 -5.59 -0.43
N GLY A 262 28.50 -5.23 -0.33
CA GLY A 262 28.03 -3.85 -0.40
C GLY A 262 28.06 -3.23 -1.80
N ALA A 263 28.45 -3.97 -2.85
CA ALA A 263 28.46 -3.46 -4.21
C ALA A 263 27.04 -3.23 -4.75
N LYS A 264 26.94 -2.44 -5.81
CA LYS A 264 25.67 -2.09 -6.43
C LYS A 264 24.95 -3.33 -6.99
N CYS A 265 23.66 -3.45 -6.69
CA CYS A 265 22.79 -4.44 -7.31
C CYS A 265 22.41 -4.05 -8.74
N HIS A 266 21.92 -5.02 -9.52
CA HIS A 266 21.44 -4.77 -10.88
C HIS A 266 20.34 -3.67 -10.87
N GLU A 267 20.29 -2.82 -11.91
CA GLU A 267 19.39 -1.65 -11.95
C GLU A 267 17.90 -2.00 -11.87
N GLN A 268 17.53 -3.25 -12.21
CA GLN A 268 16.16 -3.75 -12.09
C GLN A 268 15.84 -4.32 -10.70
N CYS A 269 16.81 -4.42 -9.79
CA CYS A 269 16.57 -4.77 -8.40
C CYS A 269 15.99 -3.58 -7.61
N VAL A 270 15.43 -3.88 -6.44
CA VAL A 270 15.20 -2.94 -5.35
C VAL A 270 15.44 -3.65 -4.02
N ALA A 271 15.74 -2.88 -2.97
CA ALA A 271 15.95 -3.39 -1.60
C ALA A 271 17.11 -4.42 -1.47
N GLY A 272 18.07 -4.34 -2.38
CA GLY A 272 19.30 -5.15 -2.39
C GLY A 272 19.19 -6.47 -3.16
N CYS A 273 20.26 -7.23 -3.08
CA CYS A 273 20.46 -8.48 -3.82
C CYS A 273 21.44 -9.40 -3.07
N THR A 274 21.47 -10.68 -3.43
CA THR A 274 22.48 -11.63 -2.92
C THR A 274 23.80 -11.52 -3.68
N VAL A 275 23.73 -11.30 -5.00
CA VAL A 275 24.87 -11.20 -5.92
C VAL A 275 24.84 -9.82 -6.60
N PRO A 276 25.94 -9.06 -6.58
CA PRO A 276 26.02 -7.78 -7.27
C PRO A 276 25.76 -7.91 -8.77
N ASP A 277 25.09 -6.89 -9.34
CA ASP A 277 24.81 -6.77 -10.78
C ASP A 277 24.15 -7.99 -11.47
N ASP A 278 23.45 -8.84 -10.72
CA ASP A 278 22.69 -9.98 -11.24
C ASP A 278 21.17 -9.75 -11.06
N ASP A 279 20.43 -9.75 -12.16
CA ASP A 279 18.99 -9.50 -12.21
C ASP A 279 18.14 -10.66 -11.65
N LYS A 280 18.72 -11.84 -11.43
CA LYS A 280 18.11 -13.01 -10.78
C LYS A 280 18.42 -13.09 -9.29
N ALA A 281 19.35 -12.27 -8.82
CA ALA A 281 19.78 -12.24 -7.43
C ALA A 281 19.04 -11.20 -6.58
N CYS A 282 18.06 -10.49 -7.15
CA CYS A 282 17.33 -9.42 -6.48
C CYS A 282 16.41 -9.93 -5.35
N TYR A 283 16.27 -9.16 -4.27
CA TYR A 283 15.23 -9.40 -3.26
C TYR A 283 13.84 -8.94 -3.70
N GLY A 284 13.77 -7.90 -4.53
CA GLY A 284 12.56 -7.47 -5.22
C GLY A 284 12.89 -6.77 -6.53
N CYS A 285 11.90 -6.65 -7.41
CA CYS A 285 12.06 -6.03 -8.73
C CYS A 285 11.54 -4.60 -8.74
N LEU A 286 12.29 -3.68 -9.36
CA LEU A 286 11.85 -2.31 -9.61
C LEU A 286 10.55 -2.29 -10.44
N HIS A 287 10.51 -3.11 -11.49
CA HIS A 287 9.38 -3.25 -12.39
C HIS A 287 8.70 -4.62 -12.22
N TYR A 288 9.11 -5.64 -12.98
CA TYR A 288 8.42 -6.92 -13.03
C TYR A 288 9.34 -8.10 -12.77
N ASN A 289 8.85 -9.10 -12.05
CA ASN A 289 9.46 -10.42 -11.98
C ASN A 289 8.96 -11.29 -13.14
N HIS A 290 9.88 -11.93 -13.85
CA HIS A 290 9.59 -12.97 -14.83
C HIS A 290 10.63 -14.09 -14.72
N ASP A 291 10.19 -15.32 -14.45
CA ASP A 291 11.03 -16.52 -14.34
C ASP A 291 12.23 -16.35 -13.39
N GLY A 292 12.02 -15.62 -12.30
CA GLY A 292 13.02 -15.37 -11.26
C GLY A 292 13.96 -14.20 -11.55
N ALA A 293 13.89 -13.58 -12.74
CA ALA A 293 14.65 -12.38 -13.09
C ALA A 293 13.80 -11.11 -12.98
N CYS A 294 14.43 -9.99 -12.63
CA CYS A 294 13.82 -8.68 -12.65
C CYS A 294 13.99 -8.01 -14.01
N VAL A 295 12.87 -7.79 -14.71
CA VAL A 295 12.81 -7.25 -16.07
C VAL A 295 12.08 -5.92 -16.09
N GLU A 296 12.50 -5.02 -16.97
CA GLU A 296 11.89 -3.70 -17.13
C GLU A 296 10.48 -3.79 -17.73
N LYS A 297 10.27 -4.70 -18.68
CA LYS A 297 9.00 -4.92 -19.38
C LYS A 297 8.71 -6.41 -19.49
N CYS A 298 7.45 -6.78 -19.32
CA CYS A 298 7.04 -8.14 -19.61
C CYS A 298 7.22 -8.47 -21.11
N PRO A 299 7.64 -9.69 -21.46
CA PRO A 299 7.61 -10.17 -22.83
C PRO A 299 6.25 -9.94 -23.50
N ALA A 300 6.23 -9.66 -24.80
CA ALA A 300 5.04 -9.19 -25.52
C ALA A 300 3.83 -10.15 -25.48
N HIS A 301 4.04 -11.43 -25.20
CA HIS A 301 2.99 -12.45 -25.09
C HIS A 301 2.46 -12.64 -23.66
N LEU A 302 3.02 -11.93 -22.68
CA LEU A 302 2.65 -12.00 -21.27
C LEU A 302 1.93 -10.74 -20.82
N PHE A 303 1.26 -10.86 -19.68
CA PHE A 303 0.47 -9.81 -19.07
C PHE A 303 1.10 -9.42 -17.72
N THR A 304 1.16 -8.12 -17.47
CA THR A 304 1.52 -7.58 -16.16
C THR A 304 0.40 -7.88 -15.16
N TYR A 305 0.77 -8.32 -13.96
CA TYR A 305 -0.14 -8.59 -12.86
C TYR A 305 0.35 -7.90 -11.59
N LEU A 306 -0.58 -7.21 -10.91
CA LEU A 306 -0.33 -6.40 -9.70
C LEU A 306 0.82 -5.39 -9.82
N ASN A 307 1.15 -4.97 -11.06
CA ASN A 307 2.34 -4.19 -11.36
C ASN A 307 3.64 -4.76 -10.72
N ARG A 308 3.73 -6.10 -10.66
CA ARG A 308 4.79 -6.80 -9.93
C ARG A 308 5.39 -7.97 -10.71
N ARG A 309 4.60 -8.70 -11.48
CA ARG A 309 5.08 -9.89 -12.21
C ARG A 309 4.38 -10.08 -13.54
N CYS A 310 5.02 -10.85 -14.40
CA CYS A 310 4.47 -11.28 -15.67
C CYS A 310 3.74 -12.62 -15.50
N ILE A 311 2.57 -12.75 -16.11
CA ILE A 311 1.78 -13.98 -16.14
C ILE A 311 1.25 -14.25 -17.55
N THR A 312 0.89 -15.49 -17.82
CA THR A 312 0.26 -15.91 -19.07
C THR A 312 -1.22 -15.51 -19.11
N GLU A 313 -1.79 -15.50 -20.31
CA GLU A 313 -3.24 -15.29 -20.50
C GLU A 313 -4.05 -16.35 -19.74
N ALA A 314 -3.63 -17.61 -19.82
CA ALA A 314 -4.30 -18.73 -19.16
C ALA A 314 -4.30 -18.61 -17.63
N GLU A 315 -3.20 -18.14 -17.03
CA GLU A 315 -3.14 -17.85 -15.60
C GLU A 315 -4.10 -16.74 -15.20
N CYS A 316 -4.19 -15.66 -16.01
CA CYS A 316 -5.14 -14.56 -15.79
C CYS A 316 -6.58 -15.05 -15.84
N ASP A 317 -6.93 -15.83 -16.87
CA ASP A 317 -8.27 -16.36 -17.08
C ASP A 317 -8.71 -17.35 -15.99
N ALA A 318 -7.76 -18.07 -15.39
CA ALA A 318 -7.99 -19.02 -14.31
C ALA A 318 -8.16 -18.36 -12.93
N MET A 319 -7.90 -17.06 -12.78
CA MET A 319 -8.02 -16.38 -11.50
C MET A 319 -9.47 -16.33 -11.02
N SER A 320 -9.65 -16.55 -9.72
CA SER A 320 -10.94 -16.43 -9.05
C SER A 320 -11.46 -14.99 -9.10
N ALA A 321 -12.75 -14.84 -9.38
CA ALA A 321 -13.40 -13.54 -9.30
C ALA A 321 -13.46 -13.03 -7.85
N LEU A 322 -13.36 -11.71 -7.69
CA LEU A 322 -13.45 -11.03 -6.40
C LEU A 322 -14.89 -10.54 -6.14
N ARG A 323 -15.15 -10.10 -4.90
CA ARG A 323 -16.45 -9.53 -4.45
C ARG A 323 -17.67 -10.34 -4.89
N GLY A 324 -17.64 -11.66 -4.65
CA GLY A 324 -18.76 -12.55 -4.95
C GLY A 324 -19.06 -12.70 -6.45
N GLY A 325 -18.04 -12.59 -7.30
CA GLY A 325 -18.18 -12.78 -8.75
C GLY A 325 -18.36 -11.50 -9.55
N LYS A 326 -18.36 -10.33 -8.91
CA LYS A 326 -18.51 -9.04 -9.61
C LYS A 326 -17.26 -8.63 -10.36
N ASP A 327 -16.08 -8.83 -9.77
CA ASP A 327 -14.83 -8.45 -10.41
C ASP A 327 -14.16 -9.67 -11.00
N VAL A 328 -14.09 -9.70 -12.33
CA VAL A 328 -13.50 -10.80 -13.05
C VAL A 328 -12.20 -10.31 -13.69
N TYR A 329 -11.12 -11.06 -13.47
CA TYR A 329 -9.86 -10.78 -14.15
C TYR A 329 -10.02 -10.97 -15.66
N LYS A 330 -9.44 -10.04 -16.41
CA LYS A 330 -9.48 -10.00 -17.87
C LYS A 330 -8.11 -9.59 -18.43
N PRO A 331 -7.51 -10.40 -19.33
CA PRO A 331 -6.27 -10.06 -20.00
C PRO A 331 -6.53 -9.09 -21.17
N ALA A 332 -5.91 -7.90 -21.14
CA ALA A 332 -6.05 -6.93 -22.20
C ALA A 332 -4.85 -5.96 -22.25
N ASN A 333 -4.39 -5.62 -23.46
CA ASN A 333 -3.30 -4.66 -23.70
C ASN A 333 -2.04 -4.88 -22.83
N GLY A 334 -1.63 -6.14 -22.65
CA GLY A 334 -0.47 -6.51 -21.81
C GLY A 334 -0.70 -6.38 -20.30
N VAL A 335 -1.94 -6.23 -19.83
CA VAL A 335 -2.30 -6.14 -18.41
C VAL A 335 -3.36 -7.19 -18.06
N CYS A 336 -3.18 -7.89 -16.94
CA CYS A 336 -4.22 -8.70 -16.31
C CYS A 336 -4.76 -7.94 -15.10
N ALA A 337 -5.99 -7.44 -15.22
CA ALA A 337 -6.65 -6.67 -14.17
C ALA A 337 -8.14 -7.00 -14.13
N THR A 338 -8.85 -6.57 -13.09
CA THR A 338 -10.31 -6.69 -13.02
C THR A 338 -11.03 -5.58 -13.79
N ILE A 339 -10.31 -4.53 -14.16
CA ILE A 339 -10.82 -3.37 -14.90
C ILE A 339 -10.03 -3.25 -16.20
N CYS A 340 -10.72 -2.96 -17.31
CA CYS A 340 -10.08 -2.80 -18.60
C CYS A 340 -9.10 -1.62 -18.58
N PRO A 341 -7.93 -1.75 -19.24
CA PRO A 341 -6.94 -0.69 -19.32
C PRO A 341 -7.41 0.45 -20.22
N GLU A 342 -6.66 1.55 -20.23
CA GLU A 342 -7.00 2.75 -20.99
C GLU A 342 -7.22 2.46 -22.49
N GLY A 343 -8.24 3.10 -23.08
CA GLY A 343 -8.63 2.88 -24.47
C GLY A 343 -9.55 1.67 -24.70
N LEU A 344 -9.82 0.86 -23.66
CA LEU A 344 -10.71 -0.30 -23.73
C LEU A 344 -11.86 -0.23 -22.72
N GLU A 345 -12.96 -0.91 -23.05
CA GLU A 345 -14.14 -1.09 -22.19
C GLU A 345 -14.48 -2.58 -22.04
N GLU A 346 -15.22 -2.93 -20.99
CA GLU A 346 -15.68 -4.31 -20.78
C GLU A 346 -16.63 -4.73 -21.90
N ASP A 347 -16.42 -5.93 -22.45
CA ASP A 347 -17.32 -6.48 -23.45
C ASP A 347 -18.68 -6.81 -22.82
N PRO A 348 -19.79 -6.19 -23.28
CA PRO A 348 -21.13 -6.46 -22.74
C PRO A 348 -21.56 -7.93 -22.86
N THR A 349 -20.99 -8.68 -23.80
CA THR A 349 -21.29 -10.10 -24.03
C THR A 349 -20.38 -11.03 -23.24
N ASN A 350 -19.21 -10.56 -22.81
CA ASN A 350 -18.23 -11.37 -22.11
C ASN A 350 -17.41 -10.55 -21.11
N LYS A 351 -17.77 -10.65 -19.83
CA LYS A 351 -17.09 -9.94 -18.73
C LYS A 351 -15.61 -10.27 -18.55
N LYS A 352 -15.09 -11.34 -19.17
CA LYS A 352 -13.65 -11.68 -19.18
C LYS A 352 -12.86 -11.00 -20.29
N ARG A 353 -13.51 -10.20 -21.15
CA ARG A 353 -12.88 -9.58 -22.31
C ARG A 353 -13.08 -8.08 -22.31
N CYS A 354 -12.11 -7.41 -22.93
CA CYS A 354 -12.15 -5.98 -23.17
C CYS A 354 -12.20 -5.74 -24.69
N ARG A 355 -12.96 -4.74 -25.10
CA ARG A 355 -13.05 -4.30 -26.50
C ARG A 355 -12.63 -2.84 -26.63
N LYS A 356 -12.22 -2.43 -27.83
CA LYS A 356 -11.94 -1.02 -28.10
C LYS A 356 -13.21 -0.19 -27.92
N CYS A 357 -13.08 0.95 -27.27
CA CYS A 357 -14.18 1.88 -27.12
C CYS A 357 -14.60 2.41 -28.49
N ALA A 358 -15.90 2.48 -28.76
CA ALA A 358 -16.43 3.09 -29.99
C ALA A 358 -16.34 4.63 -29.98
N GLY A 359 -16.08 5.23 -28.82
CA GLY A 359 -15.91 6.66 -28.56
C GLY A 359 -15.11 6.88 -27.28
N GLU A 360 -15.50 7.86 -26.46
CA GLU A 360 -14.88 8.03 -25.14
C GLU A 360 -15.13 6.81 -24.25
N CYS A 361 -14.07 6.24 -23.69
CA CYS A 361 -14.17 5.02 -22.90
C CYS A 361 -14.95 5.25 -21.62
N VAL A 362 -16.01 4.46 -21.45
CA VAL A 362 -16.80 4.46 -20.23
C VAL A 362 -16.21 3.42 -19.27
N ARG A 363 -15.39 3.88 -18.33
CA ARG A 363 -14.84 3.00 -17.31
C ARG A 363 -15.81 2.90 -16.14
N LYS A 364 -16.42 1.74 -15.97
CA LYS A 364 -17.21 1.41 -14.79
C LYS A 364 -16.30 0.99 -13.65
N CYS A 365 -16.49 1.60 -12.51
CA CYS A 365 -15.74 1.32 -11.32
C CYS A 365 -16.68 0.92 -10.18
N PRO A 366 -16.28 -0.05 -9.37
CA PRO A 366 -17.01 -0.43 -8.18
C PRO A 366 -17.19 0.78 -7.25
N GLY A 367 -18.43 1.07 -6.86
CA GLY A 367 -18.77 2.08 -5.88
C GLY A 367 -18.88 1.51 -4.47
N ASN A 368 -19.76 2.10 -3.67
CA ASN A 368 -19.91 1.86 -2.24
C ASN A 368 -18.63 2.17 -1.48
N ILE A 369 -18.06 3.33 -1.81
CA ILE A 369 -16.76 3.76 -1.30
C ILE A 369 -16.90 5.07 -0.55
N THR A 370 -16.33 5.12 0.64
CA THR A 370 -16.08 6.35 1.39
C THR A 370 -14.61 6.71 1.23
N VAL A 371 -14.35 7.74 0.43
CA VAL A 371 -13.02 8.27 0.14
C VAL A 371 -12.60 9.21 1.25
N ASP A 372 -11.84 8.66 2.19
CA ASP A 372 -11.23 9.37 3.32
C ASP A 372 -9.71 9.54 3.18
N THR A 373 -9.14 9.00 2.09
CA THR A 373 -7.70 8.88 1.86
C THR A 373 -7.37 8.94 0.37
N MET A 374 -6.16 9.40 0.02
CA MET A 374 -5.72 9.46 -1.39
C MET A 374 -5.66 8.08 -2.05
N SER A 375 -5.32 7.03 -1.29
CA SER A 375 -5.25 5.67 -1.83
C SER A 375 -6.61 5.20 -2.32
N LYS A 376 -7.67 5.43 -1.53
CA LYS A 376 -9.05 5.18 -1.96
C LYS A 376 -9.44 6.06 -3.14
N ALA A 377 -9.01 7.33 -3.16
CA ALA A 377 -9.26 8.22 -4.27
C ALA A 377 -8.61 7.68 -5.57
N MET A 378 -7.33 7.31 -5.54
CA MET A 378 -6.58 6.80 -6.70
C MET A 378 -7.19 5.53 -7.31
N GLN A 379 -7.93 4.73 -6.56
CA GLN A 379 -8.70 3.60 -7.11
C GLN A 379 -9.78 4.05 -8.10
N LEU A 380 -10.26 5.29 -7.95
CA LEU A 380 -11.26 5.91 -8.82
C LEU A 380 -10.65 6.66 -10.00
N LYS A 381 -9.31 6.65 -10.14
CA LYS A 381 -8.63 7.31 -11.25
C LYS A 381 -9.10 6.71 -12.58
N HIS A 382 -9.46 7.60 -13.50
CA HIS A 382 -10.02 7.29 -14.82
C HIS A 382 -11.42 6.66 -14.82
N CYS A 383 -12.11 6.58 -13.69
CA CYS A 383 -13.49 6.09 -13.65
C CYS A 383 -14.46 7.10 -14.26
N SER A 384 -15.39 6.62 -15.09
CA SER A 384 -16.49 7.40 -15.65
C SER A 384 -17.78 7.15 -14.88
N ILE A 385 -18.04 5.89 -14.49
CA ILE A 385 -19.27 5.50 -13.78
C ILE A 385 -18.89 4.83 -12.46
N ILE A 386 -19.54 5.26 -11.37
CA ILE A 386 -19.46 4.63 -10.06
C ILE A 386 -20.67 3.73 -9.86
N GLU A 387 -20.44 2.41 -9.77
CA GLU A 387 -21.47 1.40 -9.52
C GLU A 387 -21.79 1.31 -8.02
N GLY A 388 -22.66 2.18 -7.54
CA GLY A 388 -23.04 2.31 -6.13
C GLY A 388 -22.91 3.76 -5.67
N TYR A 389 -22.75 3.97 -4.37
CA TYR A 389 -22.56 5.31 -3.82
C TYR A 389 -21.10 5.77 -3.82
N LEU A 390 -20.90 7.08 -3.80
CA LEU A 390 -19.61 7.73 -3.54
C LEU A 390 -19.76 8.70 -2.36
N GLU A 391 -19.03 8.45 -1.29
CA GLU A 391 -18.88 9.41 -0.20
C GLU A 391 -17.45 9.96 -0.19
N VAL A 392 -17.30 11.22 0.17
CA VAL A 392 -16.00 11.87 0.35
C VAL A 392 -15.93 12.46 1.75
N GLU A 393 -14.91 12.05 2.50
CA GLU A 393 -14.70 12.43 3.90
C GLU A 393 -13.23 12.74 4.18
N MET A 394 -12.75 13.88 3.70
CA MET A 394 -11.34 14.25 3.75
C MET A 394 -10.98 15.04 5.00
N ARG A 395 -10.77 14.32 6.12
CA ARG A 395 -10.37 14.89 7.42
C ARG A 395 -8.93 15.46 7.41
N VAL A 396 -8.61 16.27 8.42
CA VAL A 396 -7.31 16.95 8.60
C VAL A 396 -6.16 15.93 8.65
N GLY A 397 -5.15 16.10 7.78
CA GLY A 397 -4.02 15.19 7.56
C GLY A 397 -3.57 15.12 6.10
N MET A 398 -4.49 15.35 5.15
CA MET A 398 -4.22 15.48 3.71
C MET A 398 -4.18 16.94 3.20
N SER A 399 -3.91 17.92 4.07
CA SER A 399 -3.75 19.34 3.66
C SER A 399 -2.58 19.57 2.69
N THR A 400 -1.74 18.56 2.48
CA THR A 400 -0.61 18.52 1.54
C THR A 400 -1.01 18.10 0.12
N VAL A 401 -2.24 17.61 -0.09
CA VAL A 401 -2.68 17.11 -1.39
C VAL A 401 -3.07 18.26 -2.31
N ALA A 402 -2.36 18.37 -3.42
CA ALA A 402 -2.67 19.37 -4.43
C ALA A 402 -4.05 19.10 -5.06
N ALA A 403 -4.87 20.15 -5.17
CA ALA A 403 -6.19 20.09 -5.81
C ALA A 403 -6.15 19.52 -7.25
N SER A 404 -5.00 19.66 -7.93
CA SER A 404 -4.74 19.07 -9.25
C SER A 404 -4.78 17.54 -9.22
N GLN A 405 -4.27 16.90 -8.17
CA GLN A 405 -4.27 15.44 -8.05
C GLN A 405 -5.69 14.89 -7.87
N LEU A 406 -6.50 15.55 -7.05
CA LEU A 406 -7.90 15.14 -6.85
C LEU A 406 -8.74 15.40 -8.12
N THR A 407 -8.41 16.45 -8.87
CA THR A 407 -9.04 16.71 -10.18
C THR A 407 -8.68 15.64 -11.21
N ASP A 408 -7.44 15.13 -11.22
CA ASP A 408 -7.03 14.01 -12.09
C ASP A 408 -7.76 12.71 -11.74
N VAL A 409 -8.08 12.52 -10.45
CA VAL A 409 -8.83 11.37 -9.95
C VAL A 409 -10.32 11.46 -10.30
N PHE A 410 -11.00 12.51 -9.84
CA PHE A 410 -12.47 12.61 -9.91
C PHE A 410 -12.98 13.24 -11.20
N GLY A 411 -12.12 13.95 -11.93
CA GLY A 411 -12.52 14.80 -13.04
C GLY A 411 -13.06 14.08 -14.28
N LYS A 412 -13.01 12.75 -14.32
CA LYS A 412 -13.62 11.92 -15.38
C LYS A 412 -14.95 11.28 -14.96
N ILE A 413 -15.34 11.36 -13.69
CA ILE A 413 -16.57 10.74 -13.20
C ILE A 413 -17.77 11.52 -13.77
N THR A 414 -18.59 10.85 -14.57
CA THR A 414 -19.80 11.40 -15.20
C THR A 414 -21.08 10.95 -14.51
N THR A 415 -21.09 9.75 -13.93
CA THR A 415 -22.30 9.15 -13.36
C THR A 415 -22.03 8.42 -12.04
N ILE A 416 -22.91 8.62 -11.07
CA ILE A 416 -22.95 7.87 -9.81
C ILE A 416 -24.30 7.16 -9.74
N ASP A 417 -24.30 5.83 -9.70
CA ASP A 417 -25.54 5.04 -9.69
C ASP A 417 -26.30 5.17 -8.35
N GLY A 418 -25.60 5.24 -7.24
CA GLY A 418 -26.19 5.39 -5.91
C GLY A 418 -26.40 6.86 -5.53
N TYR A 419 -25.91 7.23 -4.36
CA TYR A 419 -25.92 8.60 -3.85
C TYR A 419 -24.52 9.21 -3.83
N PHE A 420 -24.44 10.53 -3.75
CA PHE A 420 -23.21 11.30 -3.62
C PHE A 420 -23.18 12.10 -2.31
N VAL A 421 -22.16 11.88 -1.48
CA VAL A 421 -21.99 12.60 -0.21
C VAL A 421 -20.63 13.27 -0.16
N VAL A 422 -20.58 14.53 0.28
CA VAL A 422 -19.33 15.21 0.65
C VAL A 422 -19.49 15.74 2.06
N ARG A 423 -18.71 15.21 3.00
CA ARG A 423 -18.80 15.60 4.41
C ARG A 423 -17.46 15.76 5.08
N LEU A 424 -17.40 16.56 6.15
CA LEU A 424 -16.23 16.68 7.03
C LEU A 424 -14.91 16.86 6.26
N SER A 425 -14.95 17.64 5.16
CA SER A 425 -13.83 17.80 4.22
C SER A 425 -13.30 19.24 4.24
N PRO A 426 -12.61 19.70 5.30
CA PRO A 426 -12.11 21.07 5.40
C PRO A 426 -11.10 21.44 4.31
N SER A 427 -10.47 20.48 3.63
CA SER A 427 -9.58 20.79 2.49
C SER A 427 -10.34 21.26 1.24
N PHE A 428 -11.66 21.08 1.17
CA PHE A 428 -12.43 21.38 -0.03
C PHE A 428 -12.91 22.81 -0.01
N VAL A 429 -12.34 23.61 -0.93
CA VAL A 429 -12.80 24.99 -1.17
C VAL A 429 -13.86 25.03 -2.28
N ASN A 430 -13.85 24.06 -3.19
CA ASN A 430 -14.84 23.92 -4.26
C ASN A 430 -15.08 22.46 -4.66
N LEU A 431 -16.16 22.18 -5.41
CA LEU A 431 -16.45 20.86 -5.99
C LEU A 431 -16.06 20.75 -7.48
N HIS A 432 -15.22 21.65 -8.02
CA HIS A 432 -14.84 21.64 -9.44
C HIS A 432 -14.04 20.41 -9.84
N MET A 433 -13.44 19.70 -8.90
CA MET A 433 -12.83 18.38 -9.12
C MET A 433 -13.81 17.36 -9.74
N PHE A 434 -15.12 17.53 -9.51
CA PHE A 434 -16.19 16.73 -10.11
C PHE A 434 -16.76 17.40 -11.37
N ARG A 435 -15.93 18.12 -12.14
CA ARG A 435 -16.38 18.92 -13.31
C ARG A 435 -17.24 18.16 -14.32
N SER A 436 -16.98 16.87 -14.50
CA SER A 436 -17.67 16.03 -15.49
C SER A 436 -18.90 15.32 -14.94
N LEU A 437 -19.21 15.45 -13.64
CA LEU A 437 -20.35 14.76 -13.03
C LEU A 437 -21.65 15.37 -13.55
N THR A 438 -22.40 14.61 -14.35
CA THR A 438 -23.64 15.07 -14.99
C THR A 438 -24.87 14.31 -14.52
N ARG A 439 -24.72 13.16 -13.83
CA ARG A 439 -25.87 12.35 -13.40
C ARG A 439 -25.65 11.64 -12.07
N ILE A 440 -26.63 11.74 -11.17
CA ILE A 440 -26.75 10.89 -9.98
C ILE A 440 -28.08 10.16 -10.08
N THR A 441 -28.06 8.82 -10.15
CA THR A 441 -29.31 8.08 -10.42
C THR A 441 -30.14 7.80 -9.17
N GLY A 442 -29.53 7.78 -7.98
CA GLY A 442 -30.28 7.60 -6.73
C GLY A 442 -30.88 6.21 -6.54
N ARG A 443 -30.30 5.16 -7.15
CA ARG A 443 -30.75 3.76 -6.93
C ARG A 443 -30.66 3.30 -5.48
N SER A 444 -29.77 3.94 -4.73
CA SER A 444 -29.66 3.87 -3.27
C SER A 444 -29.59 5.30 -2.74
N LEU A 445 -30.18 5.55 -1.58
CA LEU A 445 -30.26 6.89 -0.99
C LEU A 445 -29.52 6.95 0.35
N TYR A 446 -28.83 8.06 0.60
CA TYR A 446 -28.23 8.34 1.90
C TYR A 446 -29.35 8.63 2.90
N ARG A 447 -29.34 7.88 4.02
CA ARG A 447 -30.41 7.89 5.04
C ARG A 447 -31.81 7.68 4.44
N ASP A 448 -31.88 6.85 3.40
CA ASP A 448 -33.12 6.50 2.69
C ASP A 448 -33.89 7.68 2.07
N LYS A 449 -33.27 8.89 2.02
CA LYS A 449 -33.91 10.11 1.50
C LYS A 449 -33.07 10.82 0.44
N TYR A 450 -31.77 10.97 0.65
CA TYR A 450 -30.96 11.91 -0.13
C TYR A 450 -30.14 11.22 -1.22
N ALA A 451 -30.23 11.70 -2.45
CA ALA A 451 -29.32 11.30 -3.51
C ALA A 451 -28.06 12.15 -3.54
N MET A 452 -28.11 13.39 -3.03
CA MET A 452 -26.95 14.23 -2.82
C MET A 452 -27.00 14.88 -1.44
N SER A 453 -25.93 14.77 -0.65
CA SER A 453 -25.84 15.42 0.65
C SER A 453 -24.44 16.00 0.88
N ILE A 454 -24.37 17.32 1.10
CA ILE A 454 -23.12 18.06 1.26
C ILE A 454 -23.17 18.79 2.60
N PHE A 455 -22.39 18.37 3.58
CA PHE A 455 -22.49 18.94 4.93
C PHE A 455 -21.20 18.96 5.73
N GLU A 456 -21.10 19.89 6.69
CA GLU A 456 -19.93 20.01 7.58
C GLU A 456 -18.60 20.24 6.81
N ASN A 457 -18.64 20.95 5.68
CA ASN A 457 -17.46 21.32 4.92
C ASN A 457 -17.08 22.76 5.22
N SER A 458 -16.25 22.95 6.25
CA SER A 458 -16.03 24.26 6.88
C SER A 458 -15.43 25.32 5.95
N ASN A 459 -14.73 24.94 4.88
CA ASN A 459 -14.07 25.87 3.95
C ASN A 459 -14.68 25.88 2.54
N LEU A 460 -15.76 25.13 2.31
CA LEU A 460 -16.38 25.04 0.99
C LEU A 460 -17.06 26.37 0.63
N GLN A 461 -16.68 26.94 -0.51
CA GLN A 461 -17.18 28.24 -0.98
C GLN A 461 -17.93 28.16 -2.31
N LYS A 462 -17.57 27.19 -3.16
CA LYS A 462 -18.14 27.02 -4.51
C LYS A 462 -18.58 25.58 -4.71
N LEU A 463 -19.62 25.37 -5.52
CA LEU A 463 -20.12 24.03 -5.84
C LEU A 463 -19.48 23.54 -7.14
N PHE A 464 -20.28 23.06 -8.09
CA PHE A 464 -19.84 22.64 -9.41
C PHE A 464 -19.58 23.84 -10.31
N PRO A 465 -18.81 23.68 -11.41
CA PRO A 465 -18.61 24.73 -12.39
C PRO A 465 -19.94 25.24 -12.97
N PRO A 466 -20.08 26.52 -13.33
CA PRO A 466 -21.33 27.09 -13.83
C PRO A 466 -21.95 26.36 -15.03
N GLU A 467 -21.10 25.82 -15.90
CA GLU A 467 -21.44 25.04 -17.10
C GLU A 467 -21.94 23.62 -16.81
N ASN A 468 -21.81 23.16 -15.57
CA ASN A 468 -22.21 21.81 -15.17
C ASN A 468 -23.74 21.64 -15.29
N ARG A 469 -24.15 20.51 -15.88
CA ARG A 469 -25.54 20.13 -16.13
C ARG A 469 -25.91 18.85 -15.38
N LEU A 470 -25.70 18.85 -14.06
CA LEU A 470 -26.07 17.75 -13.19
C LEU A 470 -27.57 17.48 -13.23
N VAL A 471 -27.96 16.22 -13.29
CA VAL A 471 -29.33 15.72 -13.14
C VAL A 471 -29.37 14.70 -12.02
N ILE A 472 -30.44 14.75 -11.20
CA ILE A 472 -30.67 13.79 -10.10
C ILE A 472 -32.01 13.09 -10.35
N ASP A 473 -31.95 11.81 -10.71
CA ASP A 473 -33.13 11.05 -11.15
C ASP A 473 -34.10 10.74 -9.99
N THR A 474 -33.59 10.37 -8.82
CA THR A 474 -34.39 9.95 -7.65
C THR A 474 -33.71 10.40 -6.36
N GLY A 475 -34.47 10.65 -5.30
CA GLY A 475 -33.96 11.12 -3.99
C GLY A 475 -33.81 12.63 -3.89
N SER A 476 -33.75 13.17 -2.68
CA SER A 476 -33.67 14.62 -2.38
C SER A 476 -32.23 15.14 -2.28
N VAL A 477 -32.08 16.46 -2.15
CA VAL A 477 -30.79 17.13 -1.95
C VAL A 477 -30.69 17.74 -0.54
N GLN A 478 -29.49 17.68 0.07
CA GLN A 478 -29.23 18.26 1.38
C GLN A 478 -27.95 19.11 1.38
N PHE A 479 -28.01 20.28 2.01
CA PHE A 479 -26.90 21.16 2.36
C PHE A 479 -27.02 21.63 3.81
N GLN A 480 -26.07 21.25 4.67
CA GLN A 480 -26.08 21.66 6.08
C GLN A 480 -24.68 22.01 6.60
N ASN A 481 -24.57 23.02 7.47
CA ASN A 481 -23.32 23.36 8.15
C ASN A 481 -22.12 23.65 7.21
N ASN A 482 -22.38 24.17 5.99
CA ASN A 482 -21.32 24.63 5.08
C ASN A 482 -21.11 26.14 5.27
N ARG A 483 -20.36 26.48 6.32
CA ARG A 483 -20.32 27.85 6.86
C ARG A 483 -19.79 28.92 5.90
N MET A 484 -18.95 28.52 4.94
CA MET A 484 -18.35 29.41 3.93
C MET A 484 -19.08 29.37 2.58
N LEU A 485 -20.15 28.59 2.45
CA LEU A 485 -20.90 28.42 1.20
C LEU A 485 -22.14 29.30 1.21
N CYS A 486 -22.12 30.39 0.42
CA CYS A 486 -23.25 31.30 0.32
C CYS A 486 -24.53 30.59 -0.13
N TYR A 487 -25.63 30.83 0.60
CA TYR A 487 -26.92 30.20 0.34
C TYR A 487 -27.45 30.40 -1.09
N PHE A 488 -27.21 31.56 -1.71
CA PHE A 488 -27.64 31.82 -3.08
C PHE A 488 -27.02 30.84 -4.09
N ARG A 489 -25.81 30.31 -3.84
CA ARG A 489 -25.18 29.28 -4.68
C ARG A 489 -25.94 27.95 -4.62
N ILE A 490 -26.49 27.63 -3.45
CA ILE A 490 -27.36 26.46 -3.27
C ILE A 490 -28.65 26.69 -4.06
N LYS A 491 -29.26 27.87 -3.94
CA LYS A 491 -30.48 28.24 -4.70
C LYS A 491 -30.29 28.15 -6.21
N GLU A 492 -29.18 28.67 -6.73
CA GLU A 492 -28.81 28.56 -8.15
C GLU A 492 -28.74 27.09 -8.61
N LEU A 493 -28.13 26.23 -7.80
CA LEU A 493 -28.04 24.80 -8.10
C LEU A 493 -29.41 24.11 -8.05
N MET A 494 -30.21 24.36 -7.01
CA MET A 494 -31.56 23.77 -6.87
C MET A 494 -32.48 24.16 -8.03
N THR A 495 -32.37 25.41 -8.51
CA THR A 495 -33.08 25.89 -9.71
C THR A 495 -32.63 25.13 -10.96
N LYS A 496 -31.31 24.96 -11.15
CA LYS A 496 -30.78 24.17 -12.28
C LYS A 496 -31.22 22.70 -12.23
N LEU A 497 -31.43 22.15 -11.03
CA LEU A 497 -31.92 20.79 -10.82
C LEU A 497 -33.45 20.65 -10.97
N GLY A 498 -34.19 21.76 -11.08
CA GLY A 498 -35.67 21.74 -11.09
C GLY A 498 -36.28 21.30 -9.76
N ARG A 499 -35.61 21.62 -8.64
CA ARG A 499 -35.92 21.13 -7.28
C ARG A 499 -36.20 22.27 -6.30
N GLU A 500 -36.73 23.38 -6.77
CA GLU A 500 -37.08 24.55 -5.96
C GLU A 500 -38.12 24.23 -4.88
N HIS A 501 -38.97 23.22 -5.12
CA HIS A 501 -39.97 22.74 -4.15
C HIS A 501 -39.36 22.13 -2.87
N GLU A 502 -38.10 21.69 -2.91
CA GLU A 502 -37.38 21.18 -1.73
C GLU A 502 -36.82 22.31 -0.84
N MET A 503 -36.89 23.57 -1.30
CA MET A 503 -36.35 24.73 -0.58
C MET A 503 -37.34 25.32 0.44
N SER A 504 -38.38 24.57 0.83
CA SER A 504 -39.31 24.98 1.88
C SER A 504 -38.57 25.31 3.17
N GLU A 505 -38.95 26.39 3.85
CA GLU A 505 -38.40 26.76 5.16
C GLU A 505 -38.64 25.68 6.24
N GLU A 506 -39.63 24.81 6.05
CA GLU A 506 -39.91 23.67 6.93
C GLU A 506 -38.89 22.52 6.75
N ASP A 507 -38.28 22.39 5.56
CA ASP A 507 -37.27 21.35 5.32
C ASP A 507 -35.87 21.88 5.71
N GLN A 508 -35.44 21.53 6.92
CA GLN A 508 -34.12 21.88 7.47
C GLN A 508 -32.94 21.33 6.65
N SER A 509 -33.18 20.49 5.63
CA SER A 509 -32.14 19.95 4.76
C SER A 509 -31.37 21.01 3.96
N LEU A 510 -31.92 22.21 3.78
CA LEU A 510 -31.27 23.33 3.06
C LEU A 510 -31.16 24.59 3.92
N SER A 511 -30.99 24.46 5.24
CA SER A 511 -31.07 25.58 6.19
C SER A 511 -30.16 26.77 5.85
N TYR A 512 -30.77 27.95 5.62
CA TYR A 512 -30.08 29.24 5.44
C TYR A 512 -29.15 29.58 6.61
N TYR A 513 -29.58 29.27 7.84
CA TYR A 513 -28.83 29.60 9.06
C TYR A 513 -27.53 28.81 9.22
N SER A 514 -27.40 27.69 8.51
CA SER A 514 -26.23 26.81 8.61
C SER A 514 -25.29 26.88 7.40
N ASN A 515 -25.69 27.56 6.33
CA ASN A 515 -24.92 27.65 5.09
C ASN A 515 -24.58 29.12 4.79
N GLY A 516 -23.30 29.46 4.79
CA GLY A 516 -22.84 30.81 4.49
C GLY A 516 -22.83 31.78 5.68
N ASP A 517 -23.06 31.29 6.91
CA ASP A 517 -23.09 32.10 8.13
C ASP A 517 -21.73 32.76 8.49
N LYS A 518 -20.64 32.27 7.89
CA LYS A 518 -19.29 32.86 7.97
C LYS A 518 -18.76 33.37 6.63
N ALA A 519 -19.56 33.28 5.56
CA ALA A 519 -19.17 33.72 4.24
C ALA A 519 -19.45 35.21 4.05
N ILE A 520 -18.61 35.87 3.24
CA ILE A 520 -18.95 37.19 2.68
C ILE A 520 -19.71 36.91 1.39
N CYS A 521 -21.03 37.07 1.44
CA CYS A 521 -21.92 36.90 0.30
C CYS A 521 -22.33 38.28 -0.19
N GLU A 522 -21.92 38.63 -1.41
CA GLU A 522 -22.34 39.87 -2.09
C GLU A 522 -23.81 39.81 -2.53
#